data_AF-A0A2J6S1B8-F1
#
_entry.id   AF-A0A2J6S1B8-F1
#
_cell.length_a   1.000
_cell.length_b   1.000
_cell.length_c   1.000
_cell.angle_alpha   90.00
_cell.angle_beta   90.00
_cell.angle_gamma   90.00
#
_symmetry.space_group_name_H-M   'P 1'
#
loop_
_entity.id
_entity.type
_entity.pdbx_description
1 polymer ?
#
loop_
_entity_poly.entity_id
_entity_poly.type
_entity_poly.pdbx_seq_one_letter_code
_entity_poly.pdbx_strand_id
1 'polypeptide(L)'
;MGPAITPQPPRVTPGWTPEWSSQYNTWFYVNDYMKDSTWEVPTVPAQSPASERGVGGTLQNHKGAVVTGAAVLGLAAAGLLEHERHKHESQSQAGGFSQISTVSTQKVSGSGLPIVGEGNSWGGVVPQYIYKPSLISVVSWGPGRLDAFVVGTDRALYHRAHSGGGWIPSTYERLGGHCTCPPVVATGGLNNLDIYVLGGEDKLWRKWWLNAWAPAMTDYQCMSDVPLLKGSPPTIIARGLNRTDVFSLGTDRQLLHKWWDGNVWNPSLTAWQPLGGSFASPPAVVSSTPTSLVLIGLGTDGQMHHKAFWGNAWYPSISGWDAFGGPFISAPNITSWGPDRFDIFATGADHRMHHRWWSNGTWSQSWEVHGGTLGSMPVAVSWGRHRLDVFARGVDGALLHKAWEGNRWVPSQHEWESHGGSFHGAPAAVCWGPNRIDVLAVAEADGDPQHKAWSGASWTPWETLGGKALFLE
;
A
#
# COMPACT_ATOMS: atom_id res chain seq x y z
N MET A 1 22.05 4.47 -41.46
CA MET A 1 20.78 4.13 -40.80
C MET A 1 19.87 5.33 -40.94
N GLY A 2 18.77 5.22 -41.67
CA GLY A 2 17.80 6.32 -41.79
C GLY A 2 17.05 6.52 -40.46
N PRO A 3 16.48 7.72 -40.22
CA PRO A 3 15.70 7.96 -39.01
C PRO A 3 14.50 7.01 -38.96
N ALA A 4 14.24 6.41 -37.80
CA ALA A 4 13.06 5.59 -37.57
C ALA A 4 11.82 6.47 -37.79
N ILE A 5 11.04 6.15 -38.83
CA ILE A 5 9.80 6.85 -39.15
C ILE A 5 8.79 6.41 -38.08
N THR A 6 8.53 7.26 -37.10
CA THR A 6 7.35 7.09 -36.24
C THR A 6 6.11 7.13 -37.14
N PRO A 7 5.21 6.14 -37.08
CA PRO A 7 3.98 6.18 -37.85
C PRO A 7 3.13 7.39 -37.44
N GLN A 8 2.09 7.70 -38.21
CA GLN A 8 1.18 8.79 -37.86
C GLN A 8 0.33 8.40 -36.63
N PRO A 9 0.14 9.32 -35.66
CA PRO A 9 -0.67 9.06 -34.47
C PRO A 9 -2.14 8.78 -34.85
N PRO A 10 -2.79 7.77 -34.23
CA PRO A 10 -4.21 7.51 -34.38
C PRO A 10 -5.01 8.72 -33.92
N ARG A 11 -6.16 8.96 -34.57
CA ARG A 11 -7.14 9.91 -34.05
C ARG A 11 -7.77 9.31 -32.81
N VAL A 12 -7.72 10.06 -31.71
CA VAL A 12 -8.34 9.69 -30.44
C VAL A 12 -9.41 10.69 -30.06
N THR A 13 -10.31 10.27 -29.19
CA THR A 13 -11.32 11.14 -28.60
C THR A 13 -10.67 12.23 -27.72
N PRO A 14 -11.33 13.38 -27.51
CA PRO A 14 -10.76 14.48 -26.72
C PRO A 14 -10.33 14.05 -25.32
N GLY A 15 -9.18 14.57 -24.85
CA GLY A 15 -8.62 14.28 -23.53
C GLY A 15 -7.81 12.98 -23.44
N TRP A 16 -7.46 12.40 -24.57
CA TRP A 16 -6.47 11.34 -24.67
C TRP A 16 -5.28 11.80 -25.52
N THR A 17 -4.07 11.47 -25.09
CA THR A 17 -2.84 11.68 -25.84
C THR A 17 -2.30 10.34 -26.34
N PRO A 18 -2.15 10.13 -27.67
CA PRO A 18 -1.52 8.95 -28.21
C PRO A 18 0.02 9.06 -28.10
N GLU A 19 0.65 8.06 -27.52
CA GLU A 19 2.10 7.95 -27.39
C GLU A 19 2.62 6.69 -28.11
N TRP A 20 3.71 6.84 -28.87
CA TRP A 20 4.28 5.75 -29.65
C TRP A 20 5.21 4.90 -28.80
N SER A 21 4.91 3.59 -28.69
CA SER A 21 5.85 2.63 -28.12
C SER A 21 6.74 2.04 -29.22
N SER A 22 8.01 2.47 -29.25
CA SER A 22 9.02 1.89 -30.15
C SER A 22 9.31 0.41 -29.85
N GLN A 23 9.07 -0.05 -28.62
CA GLN A 23 9.30 -1.43 -28.19
C GLN A 23 8.23 -2.40 -28.70
N TYR A 24 6.97 -1.98 -28.69
CA TYR A 24 5.85 -2.81 -29.14
C TYR A 24 5.39 -2.50 -30.56
N ASN A 25 6.06 -1.54 -31.21
CA ASN A 25 5.71 -1.04 -32.54
C ASN A 25 4.21 -0.72 -32.65
N THR A 26 3.66 -0.11 -31.59
CA THR A 26 2.23 0.21 -31.46
C THR A 26 2.02 1.46 -30.60
N TRP A 27 0.81 2.02 -30.66
CA TRP A 27 0.39 3.18 -29.89
C TRP A 27 -0.20 2.76 -28.53
N PHE A 28 0.04 3.56 -27.50
CA PHE A 28 -0.73 3.56 -26.26
C PHE A 28 -1.33 4.95 -26.04
N TYR A 29 -2.32 5.04 -25.16
CA TYR A 29 -3.14 6.22 -24.99
C TYR A 29 -3.16 6.61 -23.53
N VAL A 30 -2.68 7.82 -23.25
CA VAL A 30 -2.63 8.38 -21.91
C VAL A 30 -3.86 9.25 -21.70
N ASN A 31 -4.58 9.01 -20.62
CA ASN A 31 -5.69 9.85 -20.20
C ASN A 31 -5.14 11.19 -19.72
N ASP A 32 -5.52 12.29 -20.37
CA ASP A 32 -4.96 13.60 -20.06
C ASP A 32 -5.37 14.11 -18.67
N TYR A 33 -6.44 13.58 -18.10
CA TYR A 33 -7.01 14.00 -16.81
C TYR A 33 -6.59 13.10 -15.63
N MET A 34 -6.61 11.78 -15.82
CA MET A 34 -6.36 10.80 -14.76
C MET A 34 -4.97 10.16 -14.82
N LYS A 35 -4.24 10.37 -15.92
CA LYS A 35 -2.90 9.82 -16.16
C LYS A 35 -2.80 8.29 -16.15
N ASP A 36 -3.94 7.60 -16.18
CA ASP A 36 -4.04 6.20 -16.56
C ASP A 36 -3.70 6.02 -18.04
N SER A 37 -3.12 4.87 -18.39
CA SER A 37 -2.81 4.50 -19.77
C SER A 37 -3.58 3.26 -20.22
N THR A 38 -4.01 3.23 -21.48
CA THR A 38 -4.59 2.05 -22.13
C THR A 38 -3.91 1.76 -23.47
N TRP A 39 -3.95 0.50 -23.89
CA TRP A 39 -3.42 0.05 -25.18
C TRP A 39 -4.50 -0.05 -26.27
N GLU A 40 -5.78 0.04 -25.89
CA GLU A 40 -6.91 0.05 -26.80
C GLU A 40 -7.28 1.48 -27.18
N VAL A 41 -7.59 1.74 -28.45
CA VAL A 41 -7.99 3.07 -28.92
C VAL A 41 -9.23 3.53 -28.14
N PRO A 42 -9.15 4.64 -27.38
CA PRO A 42 -10.29 5.14 -26.62
C PRO A 42 -11.44 5.52 -27.57
N THR A 43 -12.61 4.93 -27.34
CA THR A 43 -13.83 5.20 -28.13
C THR A 43 -14.73 6.27 -27.50
N VAL A 44 -14.44 6.65 -26.25
CA VAL A 44 -15.15 7.69 -25.50
C VAL A 44 -14.19 8.82 -25.09
N PRO A 45 -14.61 10.10 -25.13
CA PRO A 45 -13.78 11.21 -24.64
C PRO A 45 -13.34 10.98 -23.20
N ALA A 46 -12.09 11.32 -22.88
CA ALA A 46 -11.67 11.31 -21.49
C ALA A 46 -12.50 12.34 -20.73
N GLN A 47 -13.05 11.94 -19.59
CA GLN A 47 -13.94 12.79 -18.84
C GLN A 47 -13.16 13.89 -18.15
N SER A 48 -13.37 15.12 -18.61
CA SER A 48 -12.80 16.31 -17.97
C SER A 48 -13.49 16.55 -16.63
N PRO A 49 -12.77 16.87 -15.54
CA PRO A 49 -13.38 17.18 -14.24
C PRO A 49 -14.29 18.43 -14.24
N ALA A 50 -14.37 19.16 -15.36
CA ALA A 50 -15.14 20.38 -15.52
C ALA A 50 -16.55 20.17 -16.12
N SER A 51 -16.86 19.00 -16.69
CA SER A 51 -18.19 18.78 -17.32
C SER A 51 -19.33 18.62 -16.31
N GLU A 52 -19.05 18.60 -15.00
CA GLU A 52 -20.07 18.71 -13.95
C GLU A 52 -20.34 20.16 -13.50
N ARG A 53 -19.60 21.15 -14.04
CA ARG A 53 -19.83 22.57 -13.76
C ARG A 53 -20.46 23.28 -14.96
N GLY A 54 -21.78 23.18 -15.04
CA GLY A 54 -22.61 24.26 -15.59
C GLY A 54 -23.41 23.95 -16.85
N VAL A 55 -24.68 23.55 -16.67
CA VAL A 55 -25.82 24.17 -17.38
C VAL A 55 -26.99 24.23 -16.40
N GLY A 56 -27.23 25.40 -15.81
CA GLY A 56 -28.57 25.76 -15.35
C GLY A 56 -29.39 26.14 -16.58
N GLY A 57 -30.45 25.39 -16.88
CA GLY A 57 -31.30 25.67 -18.03
C GLY A 57 -32.43 24.66 -18.25
N THR A 58 -33.58 24.96 -17.62
CA THR A 58 -34.94 24.58 -18.06
C THR A 58 -35.28 23.10 -18.26
N LEU A 59 -36.05 22.57 -17.30
CA LEU A 59 -37.03 21.51 -17.54
C LEU A 59 -37.96 21.93 -18.69
N GLN A 60 -37.79 21.35 -19.88
CA GLN A 60 -38.85 21.30 -20.86
C GLN A 60 -39.67 20.02 -20.66
N ASN A 61 -40.93 20.27 -20.33
CA ASN A 61 -42.03 19.33 -20.30
C ASN A 61 -42.07 18.45 -21.56
N HIS A 62 -41.91 17.14 -21.38
CA HIS A 62 -42.70 16.21 -22.16
C HIS A 62 -43.99 15.91 -21.39
N LYS A 63 -45.04 16.66 -21.74
CA LYS A 63 -46.42 16.30 -21.43
C LYS A 63 -46.79 15.03 -22.19
N GLY A 64 -47.29 14.05 -21.44
CA GLY A 64 -48.02 12.89 -21.95
C GLY A 64 -48.63 12.08 -20.81
N ALA A 65 -49.86 12.48 -20.41
CA ALA A 65 -50.88 11.74 -19.65
C ALA A 65 -50.50 11.27 -18.22
N VAL A 66 -50.98 11.87 -17.10
CA VAL A 66 -52.36 11.89 -16.53
C VAL A 66 -52.94 10.47 -16.48
N VAL A 67 -53.22 9.83 -15.33
CA VAL A 67 -54.41 10.03 -14.47
C VAL A 67 -54.28 9.17 -13.19
N THR A 68 -54.47 9.81 -12.01
CA THR A 68 -55.02 9.37 -10.69
C THR A 68 -54.45 8.14 -9.95
N GLY A 69 -54.41 8.08 -8.62
CA GLY A 69 -54.95 8.94 -7.58
C GLY A 69 -54.80 8.31 -6.19
N ALA A 70 -54.95 9.16 -5.18
CA ALA A 70 -55.43 8.91 -3.81
C ALA A 70 -54.87 7.74 -2.97
N ALA A 71 -54.04 8.12 -1.99
CA ALA A 71 -54.23 7.99 -0.54
C ALA A 71 -54.88 6.72 0.08
N VAL A 72 -54.26 6.28 1.18
CA VAL A 72 -54.83 5.95 2.52
C VAL A 72 -54.34 4.60 3.09
N LEU A 73 -53.75 4.72 4.29
CA LEU A 73 -53.66 3.84 5.49
C LEU A 73 -53.54 2.31 5.36
N GLY A 74 -52.72 1.74 6.26
CA GLY A 74 -52.84 0.34 6.67
C GLY A 74 -51.84 -0.07 7.74
N LEU A 75 -52.13 0.22 9.01
CA LEU A 75 -51.67 -0.60 10.15
C LEU A 75 -52.28 -2.01 10.03
N ALA A 76 -51.52 -3.05 10.35
CA ALA A 76 -52.02 -4.21 11.10
C ALA A 76 -50.86 -5.05 11.66
N ALA A 77 -51.05 -5.50 12.90
CA ALA A 77 -50.16 -6.34 13.68
C ALA A 77 -50.64 -7.81 13.71
N ALA A 78 -49.80 -8.63 14.34
CA ALA A 78 -50.06 -9.92 15.01
C ALA A 78 -49.82 -11.23 14.24
N GLY A 79 -49.11 -12.14 14.92
CA GLY A 79 -48.93 -13.54 14.56
C GLY A 79 -47.85 -14.23 15.40
N LEU A 80 -48.19 -14.56 16.66
CA LEU A 80 -47.46 -15.47 17.56
C LEU A 80 -47.50 -16.92 17.03
N LEU A 81 -46.51 -17.76 17.34
CA LEU A 81 -46.69 -19.09 17.97
C LEU A 81 -45.35 -19.78 18.31
N GLU A 82 -45.32 -20.34 19.53
CA GLU A 82 -44.30 -21.17 20.19
C GLU A 82 -43.86 -22.46 19.44
N HIS A 83 -42.67 -22.97 19.80
CA HIS A 83 -42.56 -24.38 20.23
C HIS A 83 -41.44 -24.60 21.27
N GLU A 84 -41.76 -25.48 22.23
CA GLU A 84 -41.16 -25.71 23.54
C GLU A 84 -39.79 -26.44 23.61
N ARG A 85 -39.22 -26.33 24.81
CA ARG A 85 -38.03 -26.98 25.37
C ARG A 85 -38.19 -28.49 25.57
N HIS A 86 -37.06 -29.20 25.53
CA HIS A 86 -36.80 -30.32 26.44
C HIS A 86 -35.39 -30.25 27.04
N LYS A 87 -35.31 -30.39 28.37
CA LYS A 87 -34.11 -30.56 29.19
C LYS A 87 -33.66 -32.03 29.16
N HIS A 88 -32.35 -32.26 29.31
CA HIS A 88 -31.86 -33.35 30.16
C HIS A 88 -30.45 -33.04 30.70
N GLU A 89 -30.32 -33.07 32.04
CA GLU A 89 -29.07 -33.08 32.81
C GLU A 89 -28.64 -34.53 33.11
N SER A 90 -27.33 -34.76 33.22
CA SER A 90 -26.65 -35.62 34.23
C SER A 90 -25.14 -35.54 33.98
N GLN A 91 -24.37 -34.90 34.87
CA GLN A 91 -23.68 -35.41 36.06
C GLN A 91 -22.37 -36.18 35.81
N SER A 92 -21.42 -35.85 36.68
CA SER A 92 -19.98 -36.10 36.74
C SER A 92 -19.54 -37.54 37.02
N GLN A 93 -18.29 -37.87 36.67
CA GLN A 93 -17.37 -38.60 37.57
C GLN A 93 -15.90 -38.43 37.18
N ALA A 94 -15.05 -38.39 38.21
CA ALA A 94 -13.60 -38.25 38.16
C ALA A 94 -12.89 -39.62 38.28
N GLY A 95 -11.64 -39.70 37.82
CA GLY A 95 -10.67 -40.71 38.27
C GLY A 95 -9.59 -41.08 37.25
N GLY A 96 -8.33 -41.12 37.69
CA GLY A 96 -7.29 -41.98 37.09
C GLY A 96 -5.94 -41.32 36.78
N PHE A 97 -4.96 -41.53 37.67
CA PHE A 97 -3.53 -41.20 37.55
C PHE A 97 -2.73 -42.19 36.66
N SER A 98 -1.47 -41.79 36.34
CA SER A 98 -0.29 -42.59 35.89
C SER A 98 -0.02 -42.51 34.37
N GLN A 99 1.20 -42.29 33.84
CA GLN A 99 2.53 -42.49 34.38
C GLN A 99 3.58 -41.63 33.64
N ILE A 100 4.61 -41.20 34.37
CA ILE A 100 5.84 -40.56 33.90
C ILE A 100 6.73 -41.62 33.25
N SER A 101 7.30 -41.33 32.07
CA SER A 101 8.55 -41.98 31.65
C SER A 101 9.56 -40.92 31.22
N THR A 102 10.68 -40.91 31.94
CA THR A 102 11.86 -40.11 31.69
C THR A 102 12.66 -40.81 30.58
N VAL A 103 12.99 -40.11 29.50
CA VAL A 103 14.06 -40.54 28.58
C VAL A 103 15.09 -39.41 28.52
N SER A 104 16.31 -39.83 28.81
CA SER A 104 17.53 -39.05 29.02
C SER A 104 17.92 -38.17 27.83
N THR A 105 18.43 -36.99 28.17
CA THR A 105 19.22 -36.14 27.29
C THR A 105 20.52 -36.82 26.88
N GLN A 106 20.74 -37.02 25.58
CA GLN A 106 22.09 -37.03 25.01
C GLN A 106 22.28 -35.79 24.14
N LYS A 107 23.21 -34.94 24.60
CA LYS A 107 23.67 -33.73 23.95
C LYS A 107 24.69 -34.14 22.89
N VAL A 108 24.34 -34.03 21.61
CA VAL A 108 25.33 -33.99 20.52
C VAL A 108 25.42 -32.55 20.05
N SER A 109 26.61 -32.00 20.20
CA SER A 109 26.99 -30.62 19.90
C SER A 109 27.04 -30.36 18.39
N GLY A 110 26.33 -29.33 17.93
CA GLY A 110 26.46 -28.77 16.58
C GLY A 110 25.80 -27.39 16.53
N SER A 111 26.63 -26.35 16.65
CA SER A 111 26.38 -24.89 16.55
C SER A 111 24.98 -24.43 16.07
N GLY A 112 24.15 -23.99 17.02
CA GLY A 112 23.03 -23.07 16.81
C GLY A 112 23.16 -21.91 17.80
N LEU A 113 23.02 -20.67 17.31
CA LEU A 113 23.04 -19.45 18.13
C LEU A 113 21.82 -19.41 19.08
N PRO A 114 21.96 -18.96 20.34
CA PRO A 114 20.84 -18.87 21.27
C PRO A 114 20.26 -17.45 21.27
N ILE A 115 18.92 -17.33 21.33
CA ILE A 115 18.29 -16.23 22.06
C ILE A 115 17.16 -16.84 22.90
N VAL A 116 17.46 -17.10 24.17
CA VAL A 116 16.47 -17.33 25.21
C VAL A 116 16.30 -16.00 25.93
N GLY A 117 15.10 -15.44 25.87
CA GLY A 117 14.60 -14.50 26.88
C GLY A 117 13.71 -15.28 27.84
N GLU A 118 14.12 -15.39 29.10
CA GLU A 118 13.32 -16.03 30.13
C GLU A 118 12.17 -15.11 30.59
N GLY A 119 10.94 -15.63 30.52
CA GLY A 119 10.09 -15.74 31.70
C GLY A 119 9.04 -14.68 32.01
N ASN A 120 7.89 -14.70 31.32
CA ASN A 120 6.57 -14.55 31.98
C ASN A 120 5.50 -15.35 31.20
N SER A 121 5.08 -16.48 31.74
CA SER A 121 3.98 -17.29 31.23
C SER A 121 2.63 -16.67 31.61
N TRP A 122 2.03 -15.94 30.66
CA TRP A 122 0.58 -15.88 30.49
C TRP A 122 0.29 -16.31 29.05
N GLY A 123 -0.52 -17.36 28.89
CA GLY A 123 -0.77 -18.05 27.62
C GLY A 123 -1.41 -17.14 26.58
N GLY A 124 -0.58 -16.53 25.76
CA GLY A 124 -0.90 -15.96 24.46
C GLY A 124 0.42 -15.86 23.70
N VAL A 125 0.55 -16.60 22.59
CA VAL A 125 1.69 -16.42 21.69
C VAL A 125 1.53 -15.02 21.11
N VAL A 126 2.28 -14.03 21.61
CA VAL A 126 2.35 -12.72 20.97
C VAL A 126 3.01 -12.98 19.61
N PRO A 127 2.34 -12.73 18.48
CA PRO A 127 2.98 -12.90 17.18
C PRO A 127 4.21 -12.00 17.15
N GLN A 128 5.39 -12.56 16.93
CA GLN A 128 6.57 -11.73 16.65
C GLN A 128 6.39 -11.13 15.26
N TYR A 129 5.91 -9.90 15.21
CA TYR A 129 5.77 -9.15 13.98
C TYR A 129 7.15 -8.84 13.40
N ILE A 130 7.34 -9.12 12.11
CA ILE A 130 8.53 -8.74 11.35
C ILE A 130 8.39 -7.34 10.75
N TYR A 131 7.72 -6.43 11.47
CA TYR A 131 7.45 -5.08 10.98
C TYR A 131 8.76 -4.30 10.89
N LYS A 132 9.37 -4.34 9.71
CA LYS A 132 10.46 -3.47 9.29
C LYS A 132 10.01 -2.74 8.02
N PRO A 133 9.51 -1.50 8.12
CA PRO A 133 9.12 -0.72 6.95
C PRO A 133 10.31 -0.51 6.03
N SER A 134 10.04 -0.09 4.79
CA SER A 134 11.12 0.36 3.91
C SER A 134 11.78 1.59 4.52
N LEU A 135 13.11 1.58 4.57
CA LEU A 135 13.92 2.70 5.06
C LEU A 135 14.10 3.80 4.00
N ILE A 136 13.70 3.50 2.76
CA ILE A 136 13.70 4.41 1.62
C ILE A 136 12.30 4.50 1.03
N SER A 137 11.87 5.70 0.69
CA SER A 137 10.63 5.94 -0.05
C SER A 137 10.99 6.34 -1.47
N VAL A 138 10.26 5.84 -2.46
CA VAL A 138 10.45 6.21 -3.86
C VAL A 138 9.10 6.42 -4.54
N VAL A 139 9.04 7.41 -5.41
CA VAL A 139 7.89 7.66 -6.27
C VAL A 139 8.36 8.08 -7.65
N SER A 140 7.49 7.89 -8.65
CA SER A 140 7.62 8.54 -9.94
C SER A 140 6.39 9.37 -10.21
N TRP A 141 6.60 10.58 -10.72
CA TRP A 141 5.55 11.46 -11.24
C TRP A 141 5.67 11.66 -12.74
N GLY A 142 6.50 10.89 -13.44
CA GLY A 142 6.63 10.96 -14.89
C GLY A 142 7.70 10.02 -15.47
N PRO A 143 7.63 9.72 -16.78
CA PRO A 143 8.59 8.82 -17.41
C PRO A 143 10.05 9.25 -17.19
N GLY A 144 10.90 8.30 -16.78
CA GLY A 144 12.32 8.55 -16.52
C GLY A 144 12.61 9.40 -15.28
N ARG A 145 11.59 9.71 -14.45
CA ARG A 145 11.75 10.48 -13.22
C ARG A 145 11.46 9.64 -12.00
N LEU A 146 12.42 9.59 -11.08
CA LEU A 146 12.25 9.05 -9.73
C LEU A 146 12.60 10.13 -8.71
N ASP A 147 11.94 10.10 -7.56
CA ASP A 147 12.30 10.90 -6.38
C ASP A 147 12.38 9.97 -5.18
N ALA A 148 13.57 9.86 -4.61
CA ALA A 148 13.90 8.96 -3.52
C ALA A 148 14.21 9.72 -2.24
N PHE A 149 13.68 9.24 -1.12
CA PHE A 149 13.73 9.89 0.18
C PHE A 149 14.23 8.94 1.25
N VAL A 150 15.16 9.40 2.08
CA VAL A 150 15.71 8.66 3.22
C VAL A 150 15.80 9.55 4.43
N VAL A 151 15.75 8.95 5.62
CA VAL A 151 16.14 9.65 6.86
C VAL A 151 17.61 9.37 7.12
N GLY A 152 18.41 10.43 7.23
CA GLY A 152 19.84 10.33 7.51
C GLY A 152 20.13 10.05 8.99
N THR A 153 21.40 9.76 9.30
CA THR A 153 21.84 9.51 10.69
C THR A 153 21.68 10.70 11.64
N ASP A 154 21.56 11.92 11.11
CA ASP A 154 21.21 13.13 11.84
C ASP A 154 19.70 13.31 12.05
N ARG A 155 18.90 12.32 11.64
CA ARG A 155 17.43 12.31 11.60
C ARG A 155 16.80 13.34 10.66
N ALA A 156 17.57 13.97 9.78
CA ALA A 156 16.98 14.81 8.75
C ALA A 156 16.45 13.97 7.58
N LEU A 157 15.44 14.49 6.91
CA LEU A 157 15.01 13.98 5.62
C LEU A 157 16.02 14.40 4.54
N TYR A 158 16.35 13.46 3.67
CA TYR A 158 17.18 13.69 2.49
C TYR A 158 16.44 13.25 1.24
N HIS A 159 16.71 13.94 0.15
CA HIS A 159 16.12 13.67 -1.16
C HIS A 159 17.20 13.52 -2.24
N ARG A 160 16.95 12.63 -3.20
CA ARG A 160 17.70 12.52 -4.44
C ARG A 160 16.77 12.04 -5.55
N ALA A 161 16.87 12.63 -6.73
CA ALA A 161 16.04 12.30 -7.87
C ALA A 161 16.83 11.60 -8.97
N HIS A 162 16.20 10.75 -9.77
CA HIS A 162 16.76 10.26 -11.02
C HIS A 162 16.10 11.01 -12.17
N SER A 163 16.89 11.65 -13.03
CA SER A 163 16.39 12.38 -14.21
C SER A 163 17.48 12.49 -15.28
N GLY A 164 17.10 12.49 -16.56
CA GLY A 164 18.06 12.67 -17.67
C GLY A 164 19.14 11.58 -17.75
N GLY A 165 18.86 10.38 -17.23
CA GLY A 165 19.80 9.24 -17.26
C GLY A 165 20.76 9.15 -16.07
N GLY A 166 20.54 9.92 -15.00
CA GLY A 166 21.33 9.79 -13.78
C GLY A 166 20.69 10.42 -12.55
N TRP A 167 21.35 10.21 -11.40
CA TRP A 167 20.89 10.71 -10.11
C TRP A 167 21.37 12.14 -9.83
N ILE A 168 20.42 13.03 -9.53
CA ILE A 168 20.60 14.46 -9.26
C ILE A 168 19.96 14.87 -7.92
N PRO A 169 20.61 15.75 -7.13
CA PRO A 169 22.00 16.17 -7.28
C PRO A 169 22.97 14.98 -7.13
N SER A 170 24.27 15.21 -7.38
CA SER A 170 25.30 14.16 -7.29
C SER A 170 25.41 13.55 -5.88
N THR A 171 24.95 14.27 -4.86
CA THR A 171 24.73 13.80 -3.50
C THR A 171 23.32 14.12 -3.06
N TYR A 172 22.83 13.44 -2.04
CA TYR A 172 21.56 13.74 -1.40
C TYR A 172 21.47 15.22 -0.96
N GLU A 173 20.34 15.86 -1.25
CA GLU A 173 20.00 17.18 -0.71
C GLU A 173 19.30 17.04 0.65
N ARG A 174 19.65 17.90 1.60
CA ARG A 174 19.11 17.86 2.96
C ARG A 174 17.84 18.72 3.06
N LEU A 175 16.73 18.10 3.42
CA LEU A 175 15.42 18.73 3.57
C LEU A 175 15.08 19.10 5.03
N GLY A 176 16.00 18.86 5.97
CA GLY A 176 15.83 19.22 7.39
C GLY A 176 14.95 18.25 8.17
N GLY A 177 14.37 18.74 9.27
CA GLY A 177 13.51 17.94 10.16
C GLY A 177 14.27 17.08 11.18
N HIS A 178 13.50 16.40 12.03
CA HIS A 178 13.97 15.41 13.01
C HIS A 178 12.98 14.23 13.00
N CYS A 179 13.14 13.37 12.01
CA CYS A 179 12.27 12.25 11.70
C CYS A 179 12.45 11.09 12.69
N THR A 180 11.35 10.47 13.11
CA THR A 180 11.33 9.31 14.02
C THR A 180 10.88 8.02 13.33
N CYS A 181 10.47 8.09 12.07
CA CYS A 181 10.17 6.95 11.22
C CYS A 181 10.65 7.21 9.78
N PRO A 182 10.75 6.17 8.93
CA PRO A 182 10.96 6.36 7.49
C PRO A 182 9.92 7.29 6.86
N PRO A 183 10.29 8.04 5.81
CA PRO A 183 9.39 8.98 5.16
C PRO A 183 8.45 8.26 4.20
N VAL A 184 7.32 8.90 3.92
CA VAL A 184 6.31 8.35 3.02
C VAL A 184 5.94 9.44 2.02
N VAL A 185 6.01 9.11 0.73
CA VAL A 185 5.77 10.05 -0.34
C VAL A 185 4.64 9.55 -1.25
N ALA A 186 3.80 10.48 -1.68
CA ALA A 186 2.82 10.27 -2.74
C ALA A 186 2.97 11.37 -3.80
N THR A 187 2.42 11.12 -4.98
CA THR A 187 2.30 12.13 -6.04
C THR A 187 0.83 12.36 -6.36
N GLY A 188 0.43 13.63 -6.46
CA GLY A 188 -0.90 14.02 -6.96
C GLY A 188 -0.93 14.27 -8.47
N GLY A 189 0.19 14.10 -9.18
CA GLY A 189 0.31 14.40 -10.61
C GLY A 189 1.70 14.90 -11.00
N LEU A 190 1.85 15.33 -12.25
CA LEU A 190 3.13 15.80 -12.77
C LEU A 190 3.72 16.91 -11.89
N ASN A 191 5.01 16.76 -11.55
CA ASN A 191 5.79 17.73 -10.78
C ASN A 191 5.20 18.06 -9.40
N ASN A 192 4.46 17.12 -8.82
CA ASN A 192 3.87 17.23 -7.50
C ASN A 192 4.32 16.07 -6.62
N LEU A 193 4.89 16.41 -5.47
CA LEU A 193 5.22 15.45 -4.40
C LEU A 193 4.59 15.92 -3.11
N ASP A 194 4.08 14.98 -2.33
CA ASP A 194 3.57 15.21 -0.99
C ASP A 194 4.21 14.19 -0.03
N ILE A 195 5.04 14.69 0.89
CA ILE A 195 5.89 13.90 1.78
C ILE A 195 5.41 14.08 3.21
N TYR A 196 5.28 12.97 3.92
CA TYR A 196 4.89 12.96 5.32
C TYR A 196 5.92 12.19 6.15
N VAL A 197 6.20 12.73 7.32
CA VAL A 197 7.14 12.17 8.30
C VAL A 197 6.55 12.29 9.69
N LEU A 198 6.89 11.35 10.57
CA LEU A 198 6.72 11.55 12.01
C LEU A 198 7.96 12.22 12.57
N GLY A 199 7.78 13.16 13.49
CA GLY A 199 8.87 13.90 14.12
C GLY A 199 8.36 14.83 15.22
N GLY A 200 9.27 15.41 16.01
CA GLY A 200 8.93 16.37 17.06
C GLY A 200 7.79 15.89 17.98
N GLU A 201 8.10 14.96 18.89
CA GLU A 201 7.11 14.24 19.72
C GLU A 201 6.18 13.31 18.92
N ASP A 202 6.72 12.67 17.86
CA ASP A 202 5.97 11.70 17.03
C ASP A 202 4.68 12.26 16.41
N LYS A 203 4.62 13.57 16.19
CA LYS A 203 3.55 14.25 15.45
C LYS A 203 3.75 14.07 13.94
N LEU A 204 2.65 14.18 13.18
CA LEU A 204 2.71 14.18 11.72
C LEU A 204 3.17 15.54 11.19
N TRP A 205 4.12 15.52 10.26
CA TRP A 205 4.61 16.68 9.55
C TRP A 205 4.56 16.47 8.05
N ARG A 206 4.24 17.54 7.31
CA ARG A 206 4.11 17.54 5.85
C ARG A 206 5.13 18.47 5.21
N LYS A 207 5.69 18.03 4.09
CA LYS A 207 6.50 18.80 3.14
C LYS A 207 6.08 18.42 1.73
N TRP A 208 6.12 19.35 0.79
CA TRP A 208 5.70 19.11 -0.58
C TRP A 208 6.64 19.77 -1.59
N TRP A 209 6.56 19.29 -2.82
CA TRP A 209 7.18 19.90 -3.98
C TRP A 209 6.09 20.30 -4.97
N LEU A 210 6.09 21.57 -5.35
CA LEU A 210 5.30 22.09 -6.48
C LEU A 210 6.10 23.19 -7.19
N ASN A 211 6.98 22.79 -8.09
CA ASN A 211 8.03 23.64 -8.70
C ASN A 211 9.08 24.20 -7.72
N ALA A 212 8.85 24.08 -6.41
CA ALA A 212 9.78 24.41 -5.34
C ALA A 212 9.40 23.62 -4.07
N TRP A 213 10.37 23.45 -3.17
CA TRP A 213 10.14 22.91 -1.84
C TRP A 213 9.29 23.86 -1.00
N ALA A 214 8.23 23.32 -0.41
CA ALA A 214 7.33 24.05 0.47
C ALA A 214 6.91 23.15 1.67
N PRO A 215 6.84 23.68 2.90
CA PRO A 215 7.38 24.97 3.33
C PRO A 215 8.89 25.06 3.02
N ALA A 216 9.53 26.18 3.36
CA ALA A 216 10.93 26.46 3.00
C ALA A 216 11.86 25.25 3.17
N MET A 217 12.99 25.22 2.48
CA MET A 217 13.83 24.01 2.28
C MET A 217 13.94 23.09 3.51
N THR A 218 14.16 23.63 4.71
CA THR A 218 14.31 22.86 5.96
C THR A 218 13.09 22.82 6.89
N ASP A 219 12.00 23.47 6.50
CA ASP A 219 10.77 23.66 7.28
C ASP A 219 9.68 22.67 6.88
N TYR A 220 8.74 22.47 7.81
CA TYR A 220 7.64 21.52 7.71
C TYR A 220 6.34 22.10 8.26
N GLN A 221 5.21 21.66 7.70
CA GLN A 221 3.89 21.99 8.21
C GLN A 221 3.48 20.94 9.25
N CYS A 222 3.19 21.37 10.47
CA CYS A 222 2.62 20.47 11.48
C CYS A 222 1.20 20.08 11.07
N MET A 223 0.95 18.77 11.05
CA MET A 223 -0.31 18.16 10.65
C MET A 223 -0.93 17.35 11.80
N SER A 224 -0.45 17.47 13.03
CA SER A 224 -1.03 16.77 14.19
C SER A 224 -0.77 17.54 15.47
N ASP A 225 -1.83 17.73 16.26
CA ASP A 225 -1.74 18.29 17.62
C ASP A 225 -1.40 17.21 18.65
N VAL A 226 -1.71 15.95 18.35
CA VAL A 226 -1.42 14.78 19.19
C VAL A 226 -0.25 13.94 18.63
N PRO A 227 0.50 13.25 19.51
CA PRO A 227 1.48 12.24 19.07
C PRO A 227 0.77 11.06 18.40
N LEU A 228 1.45 10.47 17.41
CA LEU A 228 1.04 9.24 16.74
C LEU A 228 1.90 8.07 17.25
N LEU A 229 1.58 6.86 16.80
CA LEU A 229 2.35 5.67 17.17
C LEU A 229 3.79 5.81 16.68
N LYS A 230 4.73 5.88 17.63
CA LYS A 230 6.16 5.95 17.34
C LYS A 230 6.62 4.78 16.47
N GLY A 231 7.49 5.05 15.50
CA GLY A 231 8.04 4.04 14.60
C GLY A 231 7.06 3.51 13.54
N SER A 232 5.86 4.10 13.44
CA SER A 232 4.82 3.68 12.49
C SER A 232 4.61 4.76 11.41
N PRO A 233 5.31 4.70 10.26
CA PRO A 233 5.07 5.59 9.13
C PRO A 233 3.59 5.70 8.76
N PRO A 234 3.09 6.88 8.34
CA PRO A 234 1.73 6.99 7.82
C PRO A 234 1.54 6.20 6.51
N THR A 235 0.29 5.94 6.12
CA THR A 235 -0.04 5.54 4.74
C THR A 235 -0.72 6.70 4.04
N ILE A 236 -0.34 6.99 2.80
CA ILE A 236 -0.91 8.08 2.00
C ILE A 236 -1.38 7.53 0.66
N ILE A 237 -2.51 8.02 0.19
CA ILE A 237 -2.99 7.76 -1.17
C ILE A 237 -3.56 9.03 -1.80
N ALA A 238 -3.20 9.28 -3.06
CA ALA A 238 -3.85 10.27 -3.90
C ALA A 238 -4.87 9.56 -4.80
N ARG A 239 -6.15 9.93 -4.70
CA ARG A 239 -7.27 9.26 -5.41
C ARG A 239 -7.75 10.02 -6.63
N GLY A 240 -7.06 11.12 -6.96
CA GLY A 240 -7.40 12.08 -7.99
C GLY A 240 -6.77 13.44 -7.70
N LEU A 241 -6.83 14.37 -8.65
CA LEU A 241 -6.40 15.74 -8.43
C LEU A 241 -7.18 16.30 -7.24
N ASN A 242 -6.46 16.82 -6.25
CA ASN A 242 -7.04 17.45 -5.05
C ASN A 242 -7.74 16.50 -4.06
N ARG A 243 -7.52 15.18 -4.15
CA ARG A 243 -7.94 14.26 -3.09
C ARG A 243 -6.77 13.43 -2.57
N THR A 244 -6.38 13.72 -1.33
CA THR A 244 -5.33 12.97 -0.63
C THR A 244 -5.88 12.48 0.69
N ASP A 245 -5.71 11.20 0.96
CA ASP A 245 -6.14 10.56 2.20
C ASP A 245 -4.89 10.06 2.94
N VAL A 246 -4.77 10.44 4.22
CA VAL A 246 -3.65 10.08 5.10
C VAL A 246 -4.18 9.24 6.25
N PHE A 247 -3.53 8.12 6.49
CA PHE A 247 -3.84 7.18 7.55
C PHE A 247 -2.65 7.05 8.49
N SER A 248 -2.90 6.98 9.79
CA SER A 248 -1.86 6.80 10.81
C SER A 248 -2.42 6.04 11.99
N LEU A 249 -1.54 5.41 12.78
CA LEU A 249 -1.95 4.80 14.03
C LEU A 249 -1.83 5.82 15.17
N GLY A 250 -2.89 5.93 15.98
CA GLY A 250 -2.81 6.62 17.26
C GLY A 250 -1.93 5.84 18.25
N THR A 251 -1.54 6.48 19.35
CA THR A 251 -0.77 5.80 20.42
C THR A 251 -1.53 4.64 21.07
N ASP A 252 -2.85 4.63 20.94
CA ASP A 252 -3.77 3.55 21.31
C ASP A 252 -3.89 2.45 20.24
N ARG A 253 -3.09 2.53 19.17
CA ARG A 253 -3.08 1.63 18.00
C ARG A 253 -4.35 1.67 17.17
N GLN A 254 -5.22 2.65 17.39
CA GLN A 254 -6.41 2.84 16.58
C GLN A 254 -6.04 3.45 15.23
N LEU A 255 -6.73 3.07 14.15
CA LEU A 255 -6.54 3.75 12.87
C LEU A 255 -7.18 5.14 12.92
N LEU A 256 -6.40 6.13 12.47
CA LEU A 256 -6.80 7.52 12.33
C LEU A 256 -6.74 7.91 10.85
N HIS A 257 -7.67 8.75 10.42
CA HIS A 257 -7.78 9.24 9.06
C HIS A 257 -7.95 10.75 8.99
N LYS A 258 -7.32 11.36 7.99
CA LYS A 258 -7.61 12.74 7.56
C LYS A 258 -7.44 12.86 6.07
N TRP A 259 -8.02 13.90 5.49
CA TRP A 259 -8.01 14.06 4.05
C TRP A 259 -8.02 15.52 3.61
N TRP A 260 -7.41 15.74 2.45
CA TRP A 260 -7.54 16.97 1.68
C TRP A 260 -8.72 16.82 0.71
N ASP A 261 -9.66 17.77 0.72
CA ASP A 261 -10.83 17.75 -0.19
C ASP A 261 -10.67 18.67 -1.41
N GLY A 262 -9.52 19.31 -1.55
CA GLY A 262 -9.24 20.30 -2.60
C GLY A 262 -9.29 21.74 -2.14
N ASN A 263 -9.80 21.99 -0.95
CA ASN A 263 -9.86 23.31 -0.35
C ASN A 263 -9.32 23.32 1.08
N VAL A 264 -9.67 22.31 1.88
CA VAL A 264 -9.29 22.21 3.29
C VAL A 264 -8.92 20.79 3.68
N TRP A 265 -8.10 20.71 4.72
CA TRP A 265 -7.88 19.47 5.45
C TRP A 265 -9.06 19.20 6.37
N ASN A 266 -9.53 17.97 6.36
CA ASN A 266 -10.63 17.47 7.16
C ASN A 266 -10.15 16.30 8.05
N PRO A 267 -10.65 16.19 9.30
CA PRO A 267 -11.62 17.09 9.92
C PRO A 267 -11.06 18.48 10.24
N SER A 268 -9.74 18.62 10.31
CA SER A 268 -9.02 19.90 10.26
C SER A 268 -7.57 19.63 9.83
N LEU A 269 -6.72 20.67 9.83
CA LEU A 269 -5.28 20.52 9.58
C LEU A 269 -4.62 19.55 10.60
N THR A 270 -4.97 19.67 11.89
CA THR A 270 -4.30 18.93 12.97
C THR A 270 -5.13 17.76 13.51
N ALA A 271 -6.46 17.87 13.52
CA ALA A 271 -7.33 16.84 14.08
C ALA A 271 -7.45 15.60 13.18
N TRP A 272 -7.91 14.50 13.77
CA TRP A 272 -8.04 13.19 13.12
C TRP A 272 -9.46 12.63 13.25
N GLN A 273 -9.94 11.94 12.23
CA GLN A 273 -11.13 11.10 12.31
C GLN A 273 -10.73 9.70 12.84
N PRO A 274 -11.27 9.25 13.98
CA PRO A 274 -11.05 7.90 14.46
C PRO A 274 -11.80 6.86 13.62
N LEU A 275 -11.09 5.83 13.13
CA LEU A 275 -11.66 4.72 12.36
C LEU A 275 -11.71 3.39 13.14
N GLY A 276 -11.43 3.41 14.44
CA GLY A 276 -11.49 2.22 15.30
C GLY A 276 -10.40 1.17 15.00
N GLY A 277 -10.60 -0.03 15.56
CA GLY A 277 -9.66 -1.15 15.47
C GLY A 277 -8.44 -1.02 16.38
N SER A 278 -7.61 -2.07 16.40
CA SER A 278 -6.30 -2.07 17.08
C SER A 278 -5.29 -2.77 16.17
N PHE A 279 -4.31 -2.03 15.68
CA PHE A 279 -3.43 -2.46 14.61
C PHE A 279 -1.96 -2.57 15.06
N ALA A 280 -1.27 -3.55 14.48
CA ALA A 280 0.16 -3.75 14.64
C ALA A 280 0.98 -2.91 13.65
N SER A 281 0.38 -2.50 12.54
CA SER A 281 1.01 -1.68 11.50
C SER A 281 -0.01 -0.75 10.81
N PRO A 282 0.46 0.32 10.13
CA PRO A 282 -0.36 1.05 9.17
C PRO A 282 -1.02 0.12 8.15
N PRO A 283 -2.17 0.52 7.58
CA PRO A 283 -2.87 -0.28 6.59
C PRO A 283 -2.24 -0.12 5.20
N ALA A 284 -2.46 -1.12 4.35
CA ALA A 284 -2.37 -0.96 2.91
C ALA A 284 -3.67 -0.34 2.39
N VAL A 285 -3.58 0.59 1.44
CA VAL A 285 -4.73 1.32 0.92
C VAL A 285 -4.68 1.39 -0.60
N VAL A 286 -5.81 1.13 -1.25
CA VAL A 286 -6.01 1.32 -2.70
C VAL A 286 -7.33 2.03 -2.97
N SER A 287 -7.45 2.62 -4.15
CA SER A 287 -8.65 3.30 -4.63
C SER A 287 -9.11 2.63 -5.93
N SER A 288 -10.39 2.24 -6.02
CA SER A 288 -10.96 1.66 -7.25
C SER A 288 -11.56 2.72 -8.16
N THR A 289 -11.97 3.84 -7.57
CA THR A 289 -12.52 5.03 -8.22
C THR A 289 -12.12 6.25 -7.39
N PRO A 290 -12.19 7.48 -7.94
CA PRO A 290 -11.90 8.70 -7.17
C PRO A 290 -12.74 8.88 -5.89
N THR A 291 -13.82 8.10 -5.74
CA THR A 291 -14.75 8.16 -4.60
C THR A 291 -14.72 6.92 -3.72
N SER A 292 -13.89 5.90 -4.02
CA SER A 292 -13.76 4.69 -3.21
C SER A 292 -12.38 4.48 -2.58
N LEU A 293 -12.35 3.77 -1.45
CA LEU A 293 -11.14 3.23 -0.84
C LEU A 293 -11.37 1.81 -0.37
N VAL A 294 -10.31 1.01 -0.42
CA VAL A 294 -10.21 -0.30 0.25
C VAL A 294 -8.96 -0.28 1.12
N LEU A 295 -9.12 -0.65 2.38
CA LEU A 295 -8.06 -0.69 3.39
C LEU A 295 -7.95 -2.11 3.94
N ILE A 296 -6.72 -2.60 4.02
CA ILE A 296 -6.37 -3.84 4.71
C ILE A 296 -5.35 -3.50 5.79
N GLY A 297 -5.60 -3.87 7.04
CA GLY A 297 -4.69 -3.63 8.16
C GLY A 297 -4.38 -4.91 8.94
N LEU A 298 -3.15 -5.01 9.45
CA LEU A 298 -2.75 -6.09 10.34
C LEU A 298 -3.15 -5.77 11.78
N GLY A 299 -4.09 -6.51 12.34
CA GLY A 299 -4.53 -6.39 13.72
C GLY A 299 -3.47 -6.86 14.72
N THR A 300 -3.56 -6.37 15.95
CA THR A 300 -2.72 -6.85 17.07
C THR A 300 -3.01 -8.30 17.48
N ASP A 301 -4.08 -8.88 16.93
CA ASP A 301 -4.45 -10.30 17.02
C ASP A 301 -3.77 -11.18 15.95
N GLY A 302 -2.99 -10.57 15.06
CA GLY A 302 -2.34 -11.25 13.94
C GLY A 302 -3.29 -11.57 12.77
N GLN A 303 -4.55 -11.11 12.81
CA GLN A 303 -5.47 -11.23 11.68
C GLN A 303 -5.36 -9.98 10.79
N MET A 304 -5.61 -10.15 9.50
CA MET A 304 -5.90 -9.04 8.61
C MET A 304 -7.34 -8.60 8.82
N HIS A 305 -7.57 -7.30 8.71
CA HIS A 305 -8.88 -6.68 8.81
C HIS A 305 -9.13 -5.80 7.59
N HIS A 306 -10.37 -5.78 7.11
CA HIS A 306 -10.81 -5.07 5.92
C HIS A 306 -11.79 -3.95 6.27
N LYS A 307 -11.65 -2.81 5.59
CA LYS A 307 -12.60 -1.68 5.61
C LYS A 307 -12.68 -1.07 4.22
N ALA A 308 -13.87 -0.60 3.86
CA ALA A 308 -14.09 0.12 2.61
C ALA A 308 -14.71 1.49 2.85
N PHE A 309 -14.40 2.44 1.97
CA PHE A 309 -15.11 3.71 1.85
C PHE A 309 -15.78 3.75 0.48
N TRP A 310 -17.09 3.97 0.44
CA TRP A 310 -17.84 4.20 -0.80
C TRP A 310 -19.16 4.89 -0.46
N GLY A 311 -19.78 5.58 -1.43
CA GLY A 311 -21.06 6.27 -1.20
C GLY A 311 -21.01 7.29 -0.06
N ASN A 312 -19.85 7.91 0.19
CA ASN A 312 -19.59 8.83 1.30
C ASN A 312 -19.75 8.21 2.71
N ALA A 313 -19.56 6.90 2.84
CA ALA A 313 -19.66 6.18 4.10
C ALA A 313 -18.55 5.11 4.25
N TRP A 314 -18.22 4.83 5.51
CA TRP A 314 -17.32 3.74 5.91
C TRP A 314 -18.11 2.46 6.14
N TYR A 315 -17.57 1.34 5.65
CA TYR A 315 -18.14 0.01 5.80
C TYR A 315 -17.13 -0.94 6.48
N PRO A 316 -17.56 -1.77 7.43
CA PRO A 316 -18.96 -2.00 7.85
C PRO A 316 -19.57 -0.84 8.67
N SER A 317 -18.73 -0.03 9.31
CA SER A 317 -19.11 1.25 9.92
C SER A 317 -17.87 2.13 10.07
N ILE A 318 -18.00 3.33 10.64
CA ILE A 318 -16.86 4.21 10.91
C ILE A 318 -15.79 3.52 11.78
N SER A 319 -16.19 2.84 12.86
CA SER A 319 -15.28 2.19 13.81
C SER A 319 -15.15 0.67 13.63
N GLY A 320 -16.05 0.03 12.87
CA GLY A 320 -16.06 -1.42 12.66
C GLY A 320 -15.13 -1.88 11.55
N TRP A 321 -14.64 -3.12 11.65
CA TRP A 321 -13.75 -3.75 10.68
C TRP A 321 -14.19 -5.19 10.45
N ASP A 322 -14.09 -5.67 9.21
CA ASP A 322 -14.38 -7.06 8.89
C ASP A 322 -13.11 -7.90 9.01
N ALA A 323 -13.20 -9.07 9.64
CA ALA A 323 -12.10 -10.02 9.66
C ALA A 323 -11.76 -10.48 8.23
N PHE A 324 -10.47 -10.53 7.91
CA PHE A 324 -9.96 -10.82 6.58
C PHE A 324 -8.96 -11.99 6.54
N GLY A 325 -8.83 -12.72 7.65
CA GLY A 325 -8.08 -13.97 7.78
C GLY A 325 -6.67 -13.79 8.37
N GLY A 326 -5.99 -14.90 8.66
CA GLY A 326 -4.68 -14.92 9.33
C GLY A 326 -4.32 -16.32 9.83
N PRO A 327 -3.16 -16.49 10.51
CA PRO A 327 -2.32 -15.44 11.09
C PRO A 327 -1.25 -14.86 10.15
N PHE A 328 -0.96 -13.57 10.33
CA PHE A 328 0.05 -12.79 9.61
C PHE A 328 1.01 -12.07 10.56
N ILE A 329 2.22 -11.81 10.07
CA ILE A 329 3.31 -11.20 10.85
C ILE A 329 3.90 -9.93 10.20
N SER A 330 3.43 -9.54 9.02
CA SER A 330 3.84 -8.30 8.36
C SER A 330 2.64 -7.43 7.99
N ALA A 331 2.89 -6.12 7.85
CA ALA A 331 1.95 -5.23 7.19
C ALA A 331 1.58 -5.79 5.80
N PRO A 332 0.34 -5.60 5.34
CA PRO A 332 -0.03 -5.93 3.97
C PRO A 332 0.58 -4.93 2.99
N ASN A 333 0.68 -5.35 1.73
CA ASN A 333 0.84 -4.48 0.57
C ASN A 333 -0.34 -4.72 -0.38
N ILE A 334 -0.79 -3.67 -1.07
CA ILE A 334 -1.88 -3.75 -2.03
C ILE A 334 -1.44 -3.06 -3.32
N THR A 335 -1.79 -3.66 -4.45
CA THR A 335 -1.49 -3.11 -5.78
C THR A 335 -2.62 -3.44 -6.76
N SER A 336 -2.64 -2.77 -7.90
CA SER A 336 -3.62 -2.99 -8.96
C SER A 336 -2.92 -2.96 -10.30
N TRP A 337 -3.29 -3.90 -11.18
CA TRP A 337 -2.90 -3.89 -12.59
C TRP A 337 -4.04 -3.48 -13.52
N GLY A 338 -5.23 -3.17 -12.99
CA GLY A 338 -6.35 -2.74 -13.80
C GLY A 338 -7.66 -2.51 -13.04
N PRO A 339 -8.68 -1.99 -13.73
CA PRO A 339 -10.00 -1.74 -13.14
C PRO A 339 -10.60 -3.01 -12.50
N ASP A 340 -11.29 -2.83 -11.38
CA ASP A 340 -11.92 -3.89 -10.59
C ASP A 340 -10.98 -5.02 -10.17
N ARG A 341 -9.69 -4.73 -10.05
CA ARG A 341 -8.68 -5.67 -9.58
C ARG A 341 -7.76 -5.05 -8.53
N PHE A 342 -7.69 -5.70 -7.38
CA PHE A 342 -6.70 -5.41 -6.33
C PHE A 342 -6.06 -6.72 -5.89
N ASP A 343 -4.75 -6.72 -5.72
CA ASP A 343 -3.96 -7.85 -5.27
C ASP A 343 -3.27 -7.48 -3.96
N ILE A 344 -3.49 -8.31 -2.93
CA ILE A 344 -3.02 -8.08 -1.56
C ILE A 344 -1.99 -9.14 -1.23
N PHE A 345 -0.86 -8.69 -0.71
CA PHE A 345 0.26 -9.54 -0.32
C PHE A 345 0.60 -9.31 1.14
N ALA A 346 0.89 -10.37 1.87
CA ALA A 346 1.38 -10.29 3.24
C ALA A 346 2.25 -11.50 3.59
N THR A 347 3.11 -11.35 4.59
CA THR A 347 3.91 -12.46 5.13
C THR A 347 3.15 -13.14 6.26
N GLY A 348 2.85 -14.43 6.08
CA GLY A 348 2.18 -15.28 7.07
C GLY A 348 3.12 -15.65 8.21
N ALA A 349 2.56 -16.15 9.32
CA ALA A 349 3.33 -16.66 10.45
C ALA A 349 4.28 -17.83 10.08
N ASP A 350 4.08 -18.43 8.91
CA ASP A 350 4.94 -19.44 8.29
C ASP A 350 6.12 -18.84 7.49
N HIS A 351 6.32 -17.52 7.56
CA HIS A 351 7.32 -16.76 6.79
C HIS A 351 7.14 -16.86 5.26
N ARG A 352 5.98 -17.31 4.77
CA ARG A 352 5.69 -17.36 3.33
C ARG A 352 4.88 -16.15 2.92
N MET A 353 4.96 -15.81 1.64
CA MET A 353 4.02 -14.83 1.07
C MET A 353 2.65 -15.47 0.91
N HIS A 354 1.62 -14.78 1.38
CA HIS A 354 0.23 -15.08 1.08
C HIS A 354 -0.33 -14.00 0.17
N HIS A 355 -1.22 -14.39 -0.71
CA HIS A 355 -1.83 -13.55 -1.72
C HIS A 355 -3.35 -13.71 -1.72
N ARG A 356 -4.08 -12.61 -1.81
CA ARG A 356 -5.53 -12.60 -2.00
C ARG A 356 -5.90 -11.47 -2.93
N TRP A 357 -6.93 -11.62 -3.74
CA TRP A 357 -7.29 -10.59 -4.71
C TRP A 357 -8.79 -10.35 -4.79
N TRP A 358 -9.16 -9.16 -5.24
CA TRP A 358 -10.51 -8.80 -5.64
C TRP A 358 -10.63 -8.92 -7.16
N SER A 359 -11.71 -9.51 -7.64
CA SER A 359 -12.08 -9.46 -9.06
C SER A 359 -13.56 -9.71 -9.23
N ASN A 360 -14.19 -9.07 -10.22
CA ASN A 360 -15.59 -9.33 -10.59
C ASN A 360 -16.57 -9.20 -9.41
N GLY A 361 -16.37 -8.19 -8.57
CA GLY A 361 -17.28 -7.92 -7.45
C GLY A 361 -17.12 -8.85 -6.24
N THR A 362 -16.09 -9.71 -6.20
CA THR A 362 -15.86 -10.61 -5.07
C THR A 362 -14.37 -10.76 -4.75
N TRP A 363 -14.07 -11.05 -3.49
CA TRP A 363 -12.76 -11.52 -3.07
C TRP A 363 -12.56 -12.97 -3.52
N SER A 364 -11.30 -13.36 -3.75
CA SER A 364 -10.94 -14.77 -3.85
C SER A 364 -11.35 -15.51 -2.57
N GLN A 365 -11.70 -16.79 -2.72
CA GLN A 365 -12.29 -17.59 -1.64
C GLN A 365 -11.37 -17.70 -0.43
N SER A 366 -10.07 -17.84 -0.65
CA SER A 366 -9.05 -17.95 0.38
C SER A 366 -7.76 -17.23 0.00
N TRP A 367 -6.86 -17.11 0.97
CA TRP A 367 -5.46 -16.74 0.73
C TRP A 367 -4.74 -17.88 0.02
N GLU A 368 -3.96 -17.55 -1.00
CA GLU A 368 -3.04 -18.46 -1.68
C GLU A 368 -1.63 -18.32 -1.11
N VAL A 369 -0.91 -19.43 -0.97
CA VAL A 369 0.46 -19.44 -0.44
C VAL A 369 1.48 -19.51 -1.59
N HIS A 370 2.40 -18.56 -1.62
CA HIS A 370 3.40 -18.39 -2.69
C HIS A 370 4.85 -18.71 -2.26
N GLY A 371 4.99 -19.47 -1.18
CA GLY A 371 6.28 -19.96 -0.69
C GLY A 371 7.26 -18.85 -0.31
N GLY A 372 8.56 -19.17 -0.37
CA GLY A 372 9.65 -18.33 0.13
C GLY A 372 9.88 -18.42 1.64
N THR A 373 10.89 -17.67 2.11
CA THR A 373 11.16 -17.46 3.53
C THR A 373 11.50 -15.98 3.72
N LEU A 374 10.46 -15.20 3.93
CA LEU A 374 10.52 -13.74 3.92
C LEU A 374 10.89 -13.20 5.30
N GLY A 375 11.78 -12.22 5.29
CA GLY A 375 12.23 -11.44 6.45
C GLY A 375 11.71 -10.00 6.45
N SER A 376 10.80 -9.63 5.54
CA SER A 376 10.08 -8.35 5.49
C SER A 376 8.64 -8.52 4.99
N MET A 377 7.88 -7.41 4.96
CA MET A 377 6.66 -7.35 4.15
C MET A 377 6.98 -7.45 2.65
N PRO A 378 6.09 -8.03 1.83
CA PRO A 378 6.17 -7.96 0.38
C PRO A 378 5.80 -6.56 -0.13
N VAL A 379 6.39 -6.15 -1.25
CA VAL A 379 6.09 -4.89 -1.95
C VAL A 379 5.82 -5.22 -3.41
N ALA A 380 4.58 -4.99 -3.85
CA ALA A 380 4.13 -5.32 -5.18
C ALA A 380 3.90 -4.05 -6.03
N VAL A 381 4.33 -4.12 -7.29
CA VAL A 381 4.13 -3.07 -8.30
C VAL A 381 3.56 -3.69 -9.57
N SER A 382 2.95 -2.84 -10.40
CA SER A 382 2.49 -3.21 -11.74
C SER A 382 2.89 -2.13 -12.73
N TRP A 383 3.39 -2.53 -13.89
CA TRP A 383 3.62 -1.64 -15.03
C TRP A 383 2.60 -1.87 -16.16
N GLY A 384 1.64 -2.79 -16.00
CA GLY A 384 0.67 -3.09 -17.05
C GLY A 384 -0.33 -4.17 -16.67
N ARG A 385 -1.42 -4.27 -17.45
CA ARG A 385 -2.47 -5.27 -17.23
C ARG A 385 -1.89 -6.68 -17.19
N HIS A 386 -2.39 -7.48 -16.25
CA HIS A 386 -1.98 -8.86 -16.04
C HIS A 386 -0.51 -9.03 -15.64
N ARG A 387 0.16 -7.96 -15.18
CA ARG A 387 1.52 -8.02 -14.67
C ARG A 387 1.58 -7.54 -13.23
N LEU A 388 2.20 -8.35 -12.39
CA LEU A 388 2.62 -7.99 -11.04
C LEU A 388 4.08 -8.37 -10.87
N ASP A 389 4.82 -7.53 -10.16
CA ASP A 389 6.17 -7.81 -9.70
C ASP A 389 6.19 -7.60 -8.19
N VAL A 390 6.59 -8.64 -7.45
CA VAL A 390 6.61 -8.63 -5.99
C VAL A 390 8.05 -8.78 -5.52
N PHE A 391 8.44 -7.91 -4.60
CA PHE A 391 9.75 -7.89 -3.98
C PHE A 391 9.61 -8.07 -2.48
N ALA A 392 10.58 -8.74 -1.87
CA ALA A 392 10.68 -8.85 -0.42
C ALA A 392 12.14 -9.07 -0.03
N ARG A 393 12.46 -8.80 1.23
CA ARG A 393 13.73 -9.22 1.80
C ARG A 393 13.61 -10.67 2.27
N GLY A 394 14.56 -11.52 1.93
CA GLY A 394 14.73 -12.85 2.53
C GLY A 394 15.20 -12.77 3.98
N VAL A 395 15.07 -13.86 4.73
CA VAL A 395 15.66 -13.95 6.09
C VAL A 395 17.20 -13.88 6.09
N ASP A 396 17.81 -14.14 4.95
CA ASP A 396 19.24 -14.02 4.67
C ASP A 396 19.68 -12.60 4.28
N GLY A 397 18.74 -11.64 4.23
CA GLY A 397 19.00 -10.26 3.86
C GLY A 397 18.98 -9.99 2.35
N ALA A 398 18.88 -11.02 1.50
CA ALA A 398 18.87 -10.85 0.05
C ALA A 398 17.53 -10.25 -0.44
N LEU A 399 17.58 -9.53 -1.56
CA LEU A 399 16.36 -9.16 -2.28
C LEU A 399 15.82 -10.38 -3.02
N LEU A 400 14.57 -10.73 -2.75
CA LEU A 400 13.80 -11.75 -3.46
C LEU A 400 12.79 -11.11 -4.41
N HIS A 401 12.60 -11.71 -5.58
CA HIS A 401 11.65 -11.29 -6.60
C HIS A 401 10.80 -12.47 -7.10
N LYS A 402 9.55 -12.17 -7.46
CA LYS A 402 8.64 -13.05 -8.18
C LYS A 402 7.71 -12.19 -9.02
N ALA A 403 7.24 -12.72 -10.15
CA ALA A 403 6.28 -12.01 -10.98
C ALA A 403 5.09 -12.85 -11.40
N TRP A 404 3.97 -12.19 -11.69
CA TRP A 404 2.81 -12.75 -12.37
C TRP A 404 2.82 -12.32 -13.83
N GLU A 405 2.75 -13.28 -14.76
CA GLU A 405 2.79 -13.04 -16.21
C GLU A 405 1.42 -13.18 -16.89
N GLY A 406 0.34 -13.05 -16.11
CA GLY A 406 -1.03 -13.11 -16.62
C GLY A 406 -1.67 -14.49 -16.59
N ASN A 407 -0.86 -15.55 -16.61
CA ASN A 407 -1.33 -16.92 -16.50
C ASN A 407 -0.53 -17.79 -15.51
N ARG A 408 0.61 -17.29 -15.03
CA ARG A 408 1.50 -18.04 -14.13
C ARG A 408 2.35 -17.10 -13.29
N TRP A 409 2.80 -17.63 -12.17
CA TRP A 409 3.86 -17.06 -11.35
C TRP A 409 5.23 -17.55 -11.84
N VAL A 410 6.21 -16.66 -11.91
CA VAL A 410 7.61 -16.96 -12.24
C VAL A 410 8.52 -16.59 -11.07
N PRO A 411 9.48 -17.44 -10.67
CA PRO A 411 9.88 -18.70 -11.35
C PRO A 411 8.86 -19.84 -11.23
N SER A 412 8.09 -19.90 -10.14
CA SER A 412 6.95 -20.80 -9.97
C SER A 412 5.98 -20.26 -8.90
N GLN A 413 4.92 -21.00 -8.57
CA GLN A 413 4.00 -20.59 -7.50
C GLN A 413 4.69 -20.47 -6.14
N HIS A 414 5.70 -21.31 -5.85
CA HIS A 414 6.31 -21.41 -4.51
C HIS A 414 7.77 -20.94 -4.44
N GLU A 415 8.44 -20.72 -5.57
CA GLU A 415 9.86 -20.34 -5.62
C GLU A 415 10.05 -18.85 -5.87
N TRP A 416 11.17 -18.30 -5.40
CA TRP A 416 11.56 -16.90 -5.56
C TRP A 416 12.91 -16.82 -6.26
N GLU A 417 13.08 -15.83 -7.14
CA GLU A 417 14.38 -15.45 -7.68
C GLU A 417 15.12 -14.59 -6.66
N SER A 418 16.41 -14.88 -6.41
CA SER A 418 17.25 -14.02 -5.59
C SER A 418 18.05 -13.06 -6.46
N HIS A 419 18.02 -11.78 -6.11
CA HIS A 419 18.86 -10.73 -6.69
C HIS A 419 20.07 -10.40 -5.80
N GLY A 420 20.36 -11.23 -4.80
CA GLY A 420 21.48 -11.06 -3.88
C GLY A 420 21.39 -9.78 -3.05
N GLY A 421 22.55 -9.29 -2.63
CA GLY A 421 22.67 -8.18 -1.68
C GLY A 421 22.43 -8.61 -0.23
N SER A 422 22.56 -7.66 0.68
CA SER A 422 22.26 -7.79 2.11
C SER A 422 21.67 -6.45 2.53
N PHE A 423 20.36 -6.42 2.72
CA PHE A 423 19.56 -5.20 2.91
C PHE A 423 18.80 -5.19 4.24
N HIS A 424 18.56 -4.01 4.80
CA HIS A 424 17.67 -3.83 5.95
C HIS A 424 16.25 -3.50 5.50
N GLY A 425 15.27 -4.05 6.23
CA GLY A 425 13.86 -3.73 6.04
C GLY A 425 13.28 -4.25 4.73
N ALA A 426 12.09 -3.75 4.37
CA ALA A 426 11.48 -4.03 3.08
C ALA A 426 12.14 -3.18 1.97
N PRO A 427 12.17 -3.66 0.71
CA PRO A 427 12.55 -2.82 -0.42
C PRO A 427 11.47 -1.76 -0.70
N ALA A 428 11.82 -0.74 -1.48
CA ALA A 428 10.87 0.14 -2.15
C ALA A 428 10.90 -0.13 -3.65
N ALA A 429 9.74 -0.17 -4.30
CA ALA A 429 9.66 -0.41 -5.74
C ALA A 429 8.67 0.55 -6.40
N VAL A 430 8.95 0.95 -7.63
CA VAL A 430 8.06 1.80 -8.43
C VAL A 430 8.16 1.45 -9.92
N CYS A 431 7.06 1.65 -10.64
CA CYS A 431 7.01 1.61 -12.10
C CYS A 431 6.69 3.00 -12.62
N TRP A 432 7.35 3.43 -13.70
CA TRP A 432 7.02 4.70 -14.38
C TRP A 432 6.74 4.55 -15.86
N GLY A 433 6.81 3.33 -16.38
CA GLY A 433 6.48 3.00 -17.75
C GLY A 433 6.43 1.50 -17.98
N PRO A 434 5.94 1.06 -19.15
CA PRO A 434 5.94 -0.35 -19.53
C PRO A 434 7.34 -0.95 -19.45
N ASN A 435 7.45 -2.17 -18.95
CA ASN A 435 8.70 -2.90 -18.76
C ASN A 435 9.77 -2.17 -17.94
N ARG A 436 9.35 -1.25 -17.07
CA ARG A 436 10.26 -0.52 -16.22
C ARG A 436 9.87 -0.66 -14.76
N ILE A 437 10.82 -1.15 -14.00
CA ILE A 437 10.72 -1.29 -12.54
C ILE A 437 12.02 -0.75 -11.97
N ASP A 438 11.90 0.06 -10.93
CA ASP A 438 13.01 0.58 -10.15
C ASP A 438 12.84 0.09 -8.73
N VAL A 439 13.86 -0.59 -8.19
CA VAL A 439 13.88 -1.14 -6.84
C VAL A 439 15.01 -0.48 -6.07
N LEU A 440 14.68 0.03 -4.89
CA LEU A 440 15.62 0.62 -3.97
C LEU A 440 15.60 -0.14 -2.65
N ALA A 441 16.77 -0.29 -2.05
CA ALA A 441 16.94 -0.94 -0.75
C ALA A 441 18.11 -0.31 0.00
N VAL A 442 18.16 -0.46 1.32
CA VAL A 442 19.24 0.10 2.15
C VAL A 442 20.16 -1.02 2.60
N ALA A 443 21.45 -0.95 2.26
CA ALA A 443 22.42 -1.99 2.56
C ALA A 443 22.66 -2.16 4.07
N GLU A 444 22.82 -3.42 4.53
CA GLU A 444 23.01 -3.71 5.96
C GLU A 444 24.36 -3.27 6.51
N ALA A 445 25.39 -3.33 5.67
CA ALA A 445 26.77 -3.11 6.09
C ALA A 445 27.05 -1.65 6.51
N ASP A 446 26.49 -0.70 5.78
CA ASP A 446 26.86 0.72 5.89
C ASP A 446 25.67 1.67 5.89
N GLY A 447 24.46 1.20 5.58
CA GLY A 447 23.27 2.04 5.44
C GLY A 447 23.20 2.77 4.09
N ASP A 448 24.00 2.38 3.10
CA ASP A 448 23.96 2.97 1.76
C ASP A 448 22.64 2.62 1.05
N PRO A 449 21.87 3.61 0.58
CA PRO A 449 20.77 3.35 -0.33
C PRO A 449 21.30 2.87 -1.68
N GLN A 450 20.77 1.75 -2.16
CA GLN A 450 21.15 1.15 -3.43
C GLN A 450 19.94 1.08 -4.35
N HIS A 451 20.22 1.10 -5.65
CA HIS A 451 19.22 1.05 -6.70
C HIS A 451 19.53 -0.06 -7.70
N LYS A 452 18.47 -0.68 -8.22
CA LYS A 452 18.52 -1.66 -9.29
C LYS A 452 17.27 -1.51 -10.14
N ALA A 453 17.39 -1.71 -11.45
CA ALA A 453 16.26 -1.55 -12.34
C ALA A 453 16.13 -2.66 -13.37
N TRP A 454 14.88 -2.90 -13.77
CA TRP A 454 14.51 -3.73 -14.92
C TRP A 454 14.27 -2.85 -16.13
N SER A 455 14.89 -3.15 -17.28
CA SER A 455 14.74 -2.37 -18.51
C SER A 455 14.09 -3.17 -19.66
N GLY A 456 13.22 -4.14 -19.33
CA GLY A 456 12.49 -4.96 -20.31
C GLY A 456 13.24 -6.18 -20.86
N ALA A 457 14.54 -6.27 -20.64
CA ALA A 457 15.33 -7.42 -21.09
C ALA A 457 16.19 -8.03 -19.97
N SER A 458 16.72 -7.18 -19.08
CA SER A 458 17.56 -7.62 -17.98
C SER A 458 17.51 -6.64 -16.82
N TRP A 459 17.89 -7.14 -15.66
CA TRP A 459 18.14 -6.33 -14.48
C TRP A 459 19.53 -5.72 -14.52
N THR A 460 19.67 -4.44 -14.18
CA THR A 460 20.98 -3.80 -13.95
C THR A 460 21.70 -4.44 -12.76
N PRO A 461 23.02 -4.30 -12.58
CA PRO A 461 23.64 -4.54 -11.28
C PRO A 461 23.09 -3.55 -10.23
N TRP A 462 23.34 -3.84 -8.95
CA TRP A 462 23.12 -2.88 -7.87
C TRP A 462 24.08 -1.70 -8.01
N GLU A 463 23.54 -0.49 -7.98
CA GLU A 463 24.32 0.75 -7.93
C GLU A 463 24.14 1.46 -6.58
N THR A 464 25.21 2.07 -6.09
CA THR A 464 25.19 2.90 -4.88
C THR A 464 24.58 4.26 -5.17
N LEU A 465 23.71 4.75 -4.28
CA LEU A 465 23.22 6.12 -4.30
C LEU A 465 24.01 7.04 -3.35
N GLY A 466 24.96 6.48 -2.61
CA GLY A 466 25.76 7.18 -1.61
C GLY A 466 24.94 7.67 -0.42
N GLY A 467 25.64 8.20 0.58
CA GLY A 467 25.00 8.65 1.81
C GLY A 467 24.83 7.52 2.83
N LYS A 468 24.02 7.76 3.86
CA LYS A 468 23.82 6.81 4.96
C LYS A 468 22.44 7.00 5.58
N ALA A 469 21.55 6.06 5.28
CA ALA A 469 20.23 6.00 5.89
C ALA A 469 20.34 5.50 7.34
N LEU A 470 19.47 6.03 8.18
CA LEU A 470 19.33 5.62 9.57
C LEU A 470 18.48 4.35 9.65
N PHE A 471 18.96 3.36 10.41
CA PHE A 471 18.16 2.22 10.81
C PHE A 471 17.24 2.67 11.95
N LEU A 472 16.02 3.03 11.60
CA LEU A 472 14.96 3.33 12.55
C LEU A 472 14.28 2.00 12.89
N GLU A 473 14.52 1.51 14.12
CA GLU A 473 13.87 0.30 14.68
C GLU A 473 12.48 0.59 15.24
#